data_AF-U7NUM6-F1
#
_entry.id   AF-U7NUM6-F1
#
_cell.length_a   1.000
_cell.length_b   1.000
_cell.length_c   1.000
_cell.angle_alpha   90.00
_cell.angle_beta   90.00
_cell.angle_gamma   90.00
#
_symmetry.space_group_name_H-M   'P 1'
#
loop_
_entity.id
_entity.type
_entity.pdbx_description
1 polymer ?
#
loop_
_entity_poly.entity_id
_entity_poly.type
_entity_poly.pdbx_seq_one_letter_code
_entity_poly.pdbx_strand_id
1 'polypeptide(L)'
;MLEADNPTVVKETPFLRKVSDSTADDNGDDEGEGKKAGRIDWILVNPTTMDAGELEWCAVETQALYFSGDKMRPEFDAYAAAPSSVLFPVGRRRPDYRSSGPKRLSPQLDVKVPVLRNWGKKVVVVIDRYFYDNMNSLADAYPRARNDQERRDNSDVVWFIVDYDNALNMTASAVIFTTLESSRRALNATEPLSKADFTRNLKQVIDDSSRANKVFKASE
;
A
#
# COMPACT_ATOMS: atom_id res chain seq x y z
N MET A 1 -15.02 -13.93 -0.47
CA MET A 1 -14.57 -12.53 -0.41
C MET A 1 -15.48 -11.67 -1.28
N LEU A 2 -15.83 -12.16 -2.47
CA LEU A 2 -17.07 -11.84 -3.17
C LEU A 2 -17.39 -13.06 -4.04
N GLU A 3 -18.57 -13.68 -3.90
CA GLU A 3 -18.96 -14.85 -4.70
C GLU A 3 -19.70 -14.38 -5.96
N ALA A 4 -18.97 -13.72 -6.86
CA ALA A 4 -19.51 -13.16 -8.09
C ALA A 4 -18.58 -13.47 -9.27
N ASP A 5 -19.13 -14.10 -10.32
CA ASP A 5 -18.37 -14.43 -11.53
C ASP A 5 -18.00 -13.18 -12.35
N ASN A 6 -18.88 -12.17 -12.35
CA ASN A 6 -18.71 -10.92 -13.08
C ASN A 6 -18.96 -9.72 -12.17
N PRO A 7 -18.03 -9.40 -11.26
CA PRO A 7 -18.21 -8.27 -10.35
C PRO A 7 -18.12 -6.94 -11.09
N THR A 8 -18.95 -5.98 -10.66
CA THR A 8 -18.84 -4.59 -11.11
C THR A 8 -17.67 -3.93 -10.37
N VAL A 9 -16.77 -3.26 -11.10
CA VAL A 9 -15.60 -2.58 -10.51
C VAL A 9 -15.85 -1.08 -10.45
N VAL A 10 -15.78 -0.52 -9.25
CA VAL A 10 -15.86 0.93 -8.99
C VAL A 10 -14.50 1.43 -8.52
N LYS A 11 -14.02 2.55 -9.05
CA LYS A 11 -12.70 3.12 -8.70
C LYS A 11 -12.83 4.32 -7.77
N GLU A 12 -11.83 4.52 -6.92
CA GLU A 12 -11.57 5.77 -6.20
C GLU A 12 -12.75 6.26 -5.34
N THR A 13 -13.41 5.33 -4.65
CA THR A 13 -14.62 5.62 -3.89
C THR A 13 -14.28 6.24 -2.55
N PRO A 14 -14.85 7.42 -2.22
CA PRO A 14 -14.65 8.06 -0.92
C PRO A 14 -15.33 7.28 0.21
N PHE A 15 -14.72 7.22 1.39
CA PHE A 15 -15.31 6.52 2.54
C PHE A 15 -15.24 7.30 3.87
N LEU A 16 -14.55 8.45 3.91
CA LEU A 16 -14.55 9.37 5.05
C LEU A 16 -14.98 10.79 4.63
N ARG A 17 -15.34 11.60 5.62
CA ARG A 17 -15.64 13.03 5.49
C ARG A 17 -14.69 13.85 6.36
N LYS A 18 -14.41 15.10 5.98
CA LYS A 18 -13.60 16.02 6.81
C LYS A 18 -14.42 16.55 7.99
N VAL A 19 -13.81 16.61 9.17
CA VAL A 19 -14.42 17.14 10.40
C VAL A 19 -14.59 18.67 10.35
N SER A 20 -13.79 19.39 9.56
CA SER A 20 -13.92 20.85 9.39
C SER A 20 -15.24 21.28 8.76
N ASP A 21 -15.94 20.35 8.11
CA ASP A 21 -17.12 20.64 7.30
C ASP A 21 -18.41 20.42 8.11
N SER A 22 -18.34 19.89 9.34
CA SER A 22 -19.50 19.77 10.25
C SER A 22 -19.84 21.07 11.00
N THR A 23 -19.08 22.15 10.79
CA THR A 23 -19.28 23.46 11.43
C THR A 23 -19.60 24.59 10.46
N ALA A 24 -19.81 24.30 9.17
CA ALA A 24 -20.28 25.29 8.20
C ALA A 24 -21.81 25.29 8.14
N ASP A 25 -22.39 26.49 8.20
CA ASP A 25 -23.80 26.77 8.46
C ASP A 25 -24.82 25.99 7.61
N ASP A 26 -25.85 25.52 8.30
CA ASP A 26 -27.11 24.96 7.81
C ASP A 26 -27.97 26.05 7.16
N ASN A 27 -27.52 26.58 6.02
CA ASN A 27 -28.27 27.54 5.21
C ASN A 27 -28.34 27.05 3.76
N GLY A 28 -29.37 26.26 3.47
CA GLY A 28 -30.09 26.27 2.20
C GLY A 28 -29.40 25.66 0.98
N ASP A 29 -29.96 24.53 0.54
CA ASP A 29 -30.02 24.09 -0.85
C ASP A 29 -28.72 23.67 -1.56
N ASP A 30 -27.91 22.86 -0.89
CA ASP A 30 -27.09 21.82 -1.55
C ASP A 30 -26.92 20.63 -0.58
N GLU A 31 -27.54 19.47 -0.86
CA GLU A 31 -27.12 18.17 -0.29
C GLU A 31 -25.75 17.74 -0.86
N GLY A 32 -24.82 18.69 -0.99
CA GLY A 32 -23.64 18.63 -1.83
C GLY A 32 -22.38 18.36 -1.04
N GLU A 33 -22.06 17.07 -0.87
CA GLU A 33 -20.70 16.55 -0.76
C GLU A 33 -19.71 17.37 0.10
N GLY A 34 -19.88 17.36 1.43
CA GLY A 34 -18.78 17.73 2.34
C GLY A 34 -17.46 17.07 1.88
N LYS A 35 -16.34 17.82 1.87
CA LYS A 35 -15.13 17.45 1.14
C LYS A 35 -14.66 16.06 1.56
N LYS A 36 -14.88 15.10 0.68
CA LYS A 36 -14.54 13.68 0.84
C LYS A 36 -13.06 13.52 1.24
N ALA A 37 -12.80 12.68 2.23
CA ALA A 37 -11.45 12.35 2.71
C ALA A 37 -11.27 10.83 2.68
N GLY A 38 -10.08 10.36 2.31
CA GLY A 38 -9.80 8.92 2.18
C GLY A 38 -10.59 8.26 1.04
N ARG A 39 -9.88 7.57 0.14
CA ARG A 39 -10.48 6.80 -0.96
C ARG A 39 -10.07 5.35 -0.86
N ILE A 40 -10.97 4.45 -1.23
CA ILE A 40 -10.65 3.05 -1.50
C ILE A 40 -10.35 2.98 -3.00
N ASP A 41 -9.20 2.39 -3.36
CA ASP A 41 -8.74 2.38 -4.75
C ASP A 41 -9.77 1.67 -5.65
N TRP A 42 -10.25 0.50 -5.23
CA TRP A 42 -11.25 -0.26 -5.96
C TRP A 42 -12.28 -0.90 -5.03
N ILE A 43 -13.52 -0.96 -5.50
CA ILE A 43 -14.59 -1.72 -4.89
C ILE A 43 -15.12 -2.70 -5.93
N LEU A 44 -15.06 -3.99 -5.61
CA LEU A 44 -15.72 -5.04 -6.37
C LEU A 44 -17.12 -5.23 -5.80
N VAL A 45 -18.15 -5.11 -6.62
CA VAL A 45 -19.55 -5.20 -6.22
C VAL A 45 -20.19 -6.42 -6.87
N ASN A 46 -20.95 -7.20 -6.10
CA ASN A 46 -21.74 -8.29 -6.67
C ASN A 46 -23.03 -7.71 -7.27
N PRO A 47 -23.18 -7.66 -8.60
CA PRO A 47 -24.32 -7.01 -9.23
C PRO A 47 -25.66 -7.71 -8.91
N THR A 48 -25.65 -8.98 -8.50
CA THR A 48 -26.88 -9.71 -8.17
C THR A 48 -27.48 -9.28 -6.83
N THR A 49 -26.78 -8.47 -6.05
CA THR A 49 -27.20 -8.01 -4.72
C THR A 49 -27.59 -6.53 -4.69
N MET A 50 -27.75 -5.90 -5.86
CA MET A 50 -28.11 -4.48 -5.98
C MET A 50 -29.49 -4.15 -5.38
N ASP A 51 -30.45 -5.07 -5.51
CA ASP A 51 -31.81 -4.90 -4.97
C ASP A 51 -32.00 -5.60 -3.62
N ALA A 52 -30.93 -6.18 -3.06
CA ALA A 52 -30.97 -6.86 -1.77
C ALA A 52 -30.90 -5.87 -0.59
N GLY A 53 -31.29 -6.32 0.60
CA GLY A 53 -31.21 -5.51 1.83
C GLY A 53 -29.78 -5.16 2.25
N GLU A 54 -28.80 -5.97 1.83
CA GLU A 54 -27.38 -5.67 1.98
C GLU A 54 -26.66 -5.88 0.64
N LEU A 55 -25.90 -4.87 0.21
CA LEU A 55 -25.04 -4.97 -0.96
C LEU A 55 -23.75 -5.74 -0.63
N GLU A 56 -23.48 -6.78 -1.40
CA GLU A 56 -22.21 -7.50 -1.29
C GLU A 56 -21.12 -6.79 -2.11
N TRP A 57 -20.02 -6.47 -1.43
CA TRP A 57 -18.87 -5.85 -2.06
C TRP A 57 -17.59 -6.10 -1.27
N CYS A 58 -16.46 -5.87 -1.93
CA CYS A 58 -15.12 -6.03 -1.37
C CYS A 58 -14.24 -4.83 -1.70
N ALA A 59 -13.55 -4.29 -0.69
CA ALA A 59 -12.55 -3.24 -0.88
C ALA A 59 -11.22 -3.85 -1.34
N VAL A 60 -10.61 -3.22 -2.34
CA VAL A 60 -9.29 -3.60 -2.86
C VAL A 60 -8.40 -2.37 -2.88
N GLU A 61 -7.20 -2.55 -2.34
CA GLU A 61 -6.11 -1.61 -2.33
C GLU A 61 -5.00 -2.15 -3.23
N THR A 62 -4.41 -1.27 -4.03
CA THR A 62 -3.28 -1.64 -4.89
C THR A 62 -2.03 -0.91 -4.43
N GLN A 63 -0.92 -1.62 -4.28
CA GLN A 63 0.35 -0.96 -3.98
C GLN A 63 1.47 -1.47 -4.87
N ALA A 64 2.24 -0.53 -5.38
CA ALA A 64 3.46 -0.77 -6.13
C ALA A 64 4.67 -0.14 -5.41
N LEU A 65 5.84 -0.32 -6.00
CA LEU A 65 7.09 0.22 -5.49
C LEU A 65 7.37 1.63 -5.99
N TYR A 66 7.65 2.53 -5.05
CA TYR A 66 8.31 3.79 -5.33
C TYR A 66 9.79 3.57 -5.61
N PHE A 67 10.37 4.51 -6.36
CA PHE A 67 11.81 4.58 -6.57
C PHE A 67 12.38 5.85 -5.95
N SER A 68 13.57 5.72 -5.38
CA SER A 68 14.39 6.82 -4.88
C SER A 68 15.57 7.05 -5.83
N GLY A 69 15.89 8.32 -6.11
CA GLY A 69 17.02 8.73 -6.95
C GLY A 69 16.58 9.49 -8.20
N ASP A 70 17.37 9.37 -9.26
CA ASP A 70 17.16 10.13 -10.49
C ASP A 70 15.86 9.75 -11.20
N LYS A 71 15.21 10.75 -11.82
CA LYS A 71 14.00 10.57 -12.66
C LYS A 71 14.24 9.55 -13.78
N MET A 72 13.22 8.72 -14.06
CA MET A 72 13.27 7.73 -15.16
C MET A 72 12.98 8.32 -16.55
N ARG A 73 12.49 9.56 -16.59
CA ARG A 73 12.04 10.21 -17.83
C ARG A 73 13.08 10.22 -18.96
N PRO A 74 14.38 10.50 -18.72
CA PRO A 74 15.38 10.53 -19.79
C PRO A 74 15.48 9.22 -20.57
N GLU A 75 15.38 8.08 -19.90
CA GLU A 75 15.43 6.77 -20.57
C GLU A 75 14.17 6.49 -21.41
N PHE A 76 12.99 6.90 -20.92
CA PHE A 76 11.76 6.79 -21.69
C PHE A 76 11.79 7.68 -22.94
N ASP A 77 12.31 8.90 -22.82
CA ASP A 77 12.45 9.81 -23.97
C ASP A 77 13.44 9.23 -25.00
N ALA A 78 14.56 8.65 -24.55
CA ALA A 78 15.52 7.97 -25.42
C ALA A 78 14.90 6.74 -26.12
N TYR A 79 14.14 5.92 -25.40
CA TYR A 79 13.43 4.77 -25.98
C TYR A 79 12.40 5.19 -27.01
N ALA A 80 11.62 6.24 -26.72
CA ALA A 80 10.60 6.74 -27.63
C ALA A 80 11.20 7.29 -28.92
N ALA A 81 12.38 7.92 -28.85
CA ALA A 81 13.08 8.44 -30.02
C ALA A 81 13.74 7.33 -30.86
N ALA A 82 14.30 6.30 -30.21
CA ALA A 82 14.96 5.18 -30.86
C ALA A 82 14.70 3.87 -30.08
N PRO A 83 13.62 3.15 -30.39
CA PRO A 83 13.31 1.89 -29.71
C PRO A 83 14.45 0.89 -29.89
N SER A 84 14.99 0.40 -28.78
CA SER A 84 16.08 -0.56 -28.73
C SER A 84 15.81 -1.57 -27.62
N SER A 85 16.20 -2.83 -27.81
CA SER A 85 15.90 -3.92 -26.88
C SER A 85 16.56 -3.76 -25.50
N VAL A 86 17.58 -2.90 -25.37
CA VAL A 86 18.25 -2.66 -24.09
C VAL A 86 18.65 -1.20 -23.96
N LEU A 87 18.07 -0.51 -22.98
CA LEU A 87 18.55 0.78 -22.49
C LEU A 87 18.98 0.63 -21.04
N PHE A 88 20.27 0.85 -20.78
CA PHE A 88 20.77 0.91 -19.42
C PHE A 88 20.43 2.28 -18.81
N PRO A 89 19.92 2.33 -17.57
CA PRO A 89 19.64 3.59 -16.91
C PRO A 89 20.92 4.40 -16.71
N VAL A 90 20.88 5.68 -17.11
CA VAL A 90 22.00 6.61 -16.96
C VAL A 90 22.01 7.19 -15.54
N GLY A 91 20.82 7.41 -14.99
CA GLY A 91 20.65 7.92 -13.62
C GLY A 91 20.73 6.82 -12.55
N ARG A 92 21.22 7.20 -11.36
CA ARG A 92 21.27 6.31 -10.20
C ARG A 92 19.93 6.34 -9.47
N ARG A 93 19.24 5.19 -9.46
CA ARG A 93 17.97 5.01 -8.75
C ARG A 93 17.88 3.61 -8.16
N ARG A 94 17.00 3.44 -7.17
CA ARG A 94 16.74 2.15 -6.53
C ARG A 94 15.30 2.06 -6.05
N PRO A 95 14.73 0.85 -5.95
CA PRO A 95 13.47 0.63 -5.24
C PRO A 95 13.52 1.18 -3.81
N ASP A 96 12.44 1.82 -3.37
CA ASP A 96 12.27 2.42 -2.06
C ASP A 96 11.11 1.75 -1.29
N TYR A 97 11.41 0.57 -0.75
CA TYR A 97 10.48 -0.22 0.06
C TYR A 97 10.00 0.54 1.29
N ARG A 98 10.89 1.28 1.96
CA ARG A 98 10.54 2.03 3.18
C ARG A 98 9.51 3.11 2.89
N SER A 99 9.66 3.81 1.77
CA SER A 99 8.66 4.81 1.36
C SER A 99 7.39 4.19 0.82
N SER A 100 7.42 2.96 0.32
CA SER A 100 6.23 2.28 -0.24
C SER A 100 5.40 1.57 0.84
N GLY A 101 6.02 0.75 1.69
CA GLY A 101 5.34 0.01 2.76
C GLY A 101 5.12 0.87 4.02
N PRO A 102 6.14 1.05 4.88
CA PRO A 102 6.01 1.75 6.16
C PRO A 102 5.42 3.16 6.08
N LYS A 103 5.82 3.98 5.10
CA LYS A 103 5.38 5.39 5.05
C LYS A 103 4.03 5.63 4.37
N ARG A 104 3.52 4.67 3.61
CA ARG A 104 2.34 4.86 2.75
C ARG A 104 1.31 3.77 2.96
N LEU A 105 1.65 2.52 2.66
CA LEU A 105 0.68 1.43 2.77
C LEU A 105 0.27 1.17 4.24
N SER A 106 1.21 1.14 5.19
CA SER A 106 0.87 0.90 6.61
C SER A 106 -0.10 1.96 7.15
N PRO A 107 0.16 3.28 7.03
CA PRO A 107 -0.80 4.30 7.47
C PRO A 107 -2.16 4.22 6.79
N GLN A 108 -2.22 3.80 5.52
CA GLN A 108 -3.49 3.62 4.82
C GLN A 108 -4.29 2.45 5.41
N LEU A 109 -3.64 1.29 5.64
CA LEU A 109 -4.29 0.14 6.28
C LEU A 109 -4.76 0.49 7.70
N ASP A 110 -4.00 1.30 8.43
CA ASP A 110 -4.33 1.72 9.79
C ASP A 110 -5.63 2.52 9.89
N VAL A 111 -5.94 3.29 8.85
CA VAL A 111 -7.16 4.08 8.76
C VAL A 111 -8.30 3.27 8.15
N LYS A 112 -8.04 2.54 7.06
CA LYS A 112 -9.07 1.85 6.27
C LYS A 112 -9.61 0.60 6.95
N VAL A 113 -8.71 -0.26 7.44
CA VAL A 113 -9.08 -1.61 7.92
C VAL A 113 -10.04 -1.56 9.11
N PRO A 114 -9.84 -0.73 10.17
CA PRO A 114 -10.78 -0.69 11.29
C PRO A 114 -12.19 -0.25 10.89
N VAL A 115 -12.31 0.73 9.99
CA VAL A 115 -13.61 1.22 9.51
C VAL A 115 -14.32 0.14 8.72
N LEU A 116 -13.63 -0.49 7.77
CA LEU A 116 -14.19 -1.55 6.94
C LEU A 116 -14.54 -2.81 7.75
N ARG A 117 -13.69 -3.18 8.71
CA ARG A 117 -13.96 -4.27 9.65
C ARG A 117 -15.25 -4.02 10.46
N ASN A 118 -15.49 -2.79 10.90
CA ASN A 118 -16.73 -2.43 11.62
C ASN A 118 -17.98 -2.56 10.75
N TRP A 119 -17.85 -2.47 9.42
CA TRP A 119 -18.92 -2.75 8.46
C TRP A 119 -19.01 -4.24 8.08
N GLY A 120 -18.24 -5.11 8.74
CA GLY A 120 -18.16 -6.53 8.41
C GLY A 120 -17.40 -6.83 7.11
N LYS A 121 -16.68 -5.85 6.55
CA LYS A 121 -15.96 -5.98 5.27
C LYS A 121 -14.47 -6.23 5.51
N LYS A 122 -13.87 -7.01 4.61
CA LYS A 122 -12.42 -7.30 4.58
C LYS A 122 -11.73 -6.42 3.53
N VAL A 123 -10.43 -6.21 3.69
CA VAL A 123 -9.61 -5.46 2.71
C VAL A 123 -8.75 -6.43 1.91
N VAL A 124 -8.82 -6.36 0.59
CA VAL A 124 -7.83 -6.98 -0.29
C VAL A 124 -6.69 -6.01 -0.51
N VAL A 125 -5.46 -6.50 -0.47
CA VAL A 125 -4.28 -5.74 -0.90
C VAL A 125 -3.59 -6.49 -2.02
N VAL A 126 -3.44 -5.86 -3.18
CA VAL A 126 -2.72 -6.41 -4.33
C VAL A 126 -1.33 -5.78 -4.40
N ILE A 127 -0.31 -6.62 -4.37
CA ILE A 127 1.11 -6.22 -4.49
C ILE A 127 1.85 -7.14 -5.45
N ASP A 128 2.92 -6.64 -6.07
CA ASP A 128 3.81 -7.48 -6.86
C ASP A 128 4.73 -8.36 -5.99
N ARG A 129 5.20 -9.48 -6.56
CA ARG A 129 6.12 -10.43 -5.93
C ARG A 129 7.37 -9.76 -5.38
N TYR A 130 7.94 -8.80 -6.11
CA TYR A 130 9.17 -8.14 -5.71
C TYR A 130 8.96 -7.22 -4.49
N PHE A 131 7.82 -6.56 -4.37
CA PHE A 131 7.43 -5.88 -3.12
C PHE A 131 7.35 -6.87 -1.96
N TYR A 132 6.65 -8.00 -2.17
CA TYR A 132 6.43 -9.02 -1.14
C TYR A 132 7.75 -9.64 -0.63
N ASP A 133 8.70 -9.92 -1.51
CA ASP A 133 9.97 -10.54 -1.13
C ASP A 133 10.89 -9.58 -0.33
N ASN A 134 10.61 -8.28 -0.36
CA ASN A 134 11.38 -7.24 0.34
C ASN A 134 10.69 -6.72 1.62
N MET A 135 9.55 -7.29 2.00
CA MET A 135 8.93 -7.09 3.31
C MET A 135 9.22 -8.27 4.23
N ASN A 136 8.96 -8.11 5.53
CA ASN A 136 8.99 -9.26 6.43
C ASN A 136 7.84 -10.23 6.11
N SER A 137 8.00 -11.49 6.50
CA SER A 137 6.99 -12.52 6.32
C SER A 137 5.63 -12.07 6.87
N LEU A 138 4.61 -12.15 6.03
CA LEU A 138 3.21 -12.02 6.45
C LEU A 138 2.81 -13.26 7.25
N ALA A 139 2.52 -13.08 8.54
CA ALA A 139 2.06 -14.18 9.37
C ALA A 139 0.56 -14.42 9.16
N ASP A 140 0.20 -15.68 8.91
CA ASP A 140 -1.19 -16.11 8.73
C ASP A 140 -2.04 -15.72 9.94
N ALA A 141 -3.23 -15.17 9.70
CA ALA A 141 -4.20 -14.78 10.72
C ALA A 141 -4.64 -15.96 11.59
N TYR A 142 -4.76 -17.15 10.98
CA TYR A 142 -5.18 -18.35 11.67
C TYR A 142 -4.38 -19.57 11.19
N PRO A 143 -3.15 -19.79 11.73
CA PRO A 143 -2.28 -20.88 11.29
C PRO A 143 -2.85 -22.30 11.47
N ARG A 144 -3.91 -22.44 12.28
CA ARG A 144 -4.62 -23.71 12.52
C ARG A 144 -5.81 -23.93 11.58
N ALA A 145 -6.05 -23.01 10.64
CA ALA A 145 -7.14 -23.11 9.68
C ALA A 145 -7.05 -24.39 8.84
N ARG A 146 -8.19 -25.05 8.66
CA ARG A 146 -8.32 -26.28 7.87
C ARG A 146 -8.48 -25.99 6.38
N ASN A 147 -8.95 -24.80 6.03
CA ASN A 147 -9.21 -24.36 4.67
C ASN A 147 -9.13 -22.83 4.59
N ASP A 148 -9.22 -22.29 3.37
CA ASP A 148 -9.13 -20.85 3.15
C ASP A 148 -10.34 -20.08 3.66
N GLN A 149 -11.49 -20.71 3.81
CA GLN A 149 -12.66 -20.05 4.40
C GLN A 149 -12.40 -19.71 5.87
N GLU A 150 -11.88 -20.65 6.65
CA GLU A 150 -11.53 -20.41 8.05
C GLU A 150 -10.44 -19.32 8.18
N ARG A 151 -9.47 -19.27 7.26
CA ARG A 151 -8.47 -18.18 7.21
C ARG A 151 -9.13 -16.84 6.93
N ARG A 152 -10.04 -16.79 5.95
CA ARG A 152 -10.78 -15.59 5.55
C ARG A 152 -11.58 -15.03 6.72
N ASP A 153 -12.33 -15.88 7.41
CA ASP A 153 -13.22 -15.47 8.51
C ASP A 153 -12.43 -14.77 9.62
N ASN A 154 -11.22 -15.26 9.90
CA ASN A 154 -10.33 -14.76 10.95
C ASN A 154 -9.35 -13.65 10.48
N SER A 155 -9.38 -13.27 9.21
CA SER A 155 -8.50 -12.24 8.65
C SER A 155 -9.14 -10.87 8.64
N ASP A 156 -8.33 -9.82 8.53
CA ASP A 156 -8.77 -8.46 8.23
C ASP A 156 -8.34 -8.02 6.84
N VAL A 157 -7.14 -8.48 6.45
CA VAL A 157 -6.46 -8.13 5.22
C VAL A 157 -6.08 -9.40 4.50
N VAL A 158 -6.45 -9.50 3.22
CA VAL A 158 -6.06 -10.60 2.34
C VAL A 158 -5.13 -10.06 1.27
N TRP A 159 -3.91 -10.58 1.25
CA TRP A 159 -2.86 -10.17 0.35
C TRP A 159 -2.86 -11.04 -0.88
N PHE A 160 -3.03 -10.43 -2.05
CA PHE A 160 -2.86 -11.08 -3.34
C PHE A 160 -1.52 -10.66 -3.90
N ILE A 161 -0.58 -11.61 -3.93
CA ILE A 161 0.72 -11.40 -4.55
C ILE A 161 0.58 -11.75 -6.03
N VAL A 162 0.78 -10.77 -6.89
CA VAL A 162 0.81 -10.94 -8.34
C VAL A 162 2.24 -11.01 -8.85
N ASP A 163 2.44 -11.79 -9.90
CA ASP A 163 3.74 -11.97 -10.54
C ASP A 163 3.55 -12.07 -12.05
N TYR A 164 4.63 -12.15 -12.81
CA TYR A 164 4.57 -12.32 -14.27
C TYR A 164 5.15 -13.66 -14.69
N ASP A 165 4.47 -14.34 -15.60
CA ASP A 165 5.01 -15.55 -16.23
C ASP A 165 6.12 -15.21 -17.26
N ASN A 166 6.73 -16.23 -17.86
CA ASN A 166 7.77 -16.05 -18.87
C ASN A 166 7.30 -15.29 -20.13
N ALA A 167 5.99 -15.24 -20.37
CA ALA A 167 5.37 -14.52 -21.47
C ALA A 167 4.90 -13.11 -21.05
N LEU A 168 5.24 -12.66 -19.84
CA LEU A 168 4.83 -11.39 -19.24
C LEU A 168 3.32 -11.25 -19.01
N ASN A 169 2.60 -12.36 -18.88
CA ASN A 169 1.23 -12.33 -18.39
C ASN A 169 1.22 -12.23 -16.87
N MET A 170 0.38 -11.36 -16.34
CA MET A 170 0.18 -11.25 -14.90
C MET A 170 -0.55 -12.49 -14.37
N THR A 171 -0.04 -13.06 -13.29
CA THR A 171 -0.53 -14.29 -12.65
C THR A 171 -0.67 -14.08 -11.14
N ALA A 172 -1.62 -14.78 -10.54
CA ALA A 172 -1.74 -14.83 -9.08
C ALA A 172 -0.71 -15.82 -8.53
N SER A 173 0.22 -15.32 -7.72
CA SER A 173 1.39 -16.06 -7.26
C SER A 173 1.22 -16.59 -5.83
N ALA A 174 0.53 -15.86 -4.96
CA ALA A 174 0.13 -16.34 -3.62
C ALA A 174 -1.04 -15.52 -3.06
N VAL A 175 -1.77 -16.13 -2.13
CA VAL A 175 -2.83 -15.46 -1.35
C VAL A 175 -2.55 -15.68 0.14
N ILE A 176 -2.43 -14.60 0.92
CA ILE A 176 -2.08 -14.66 2.34
C ILE A 176 -3.12 -13.91 3.17
N PHE A 177 -3.67 -14.59 4.18
CA PHE A 177 -4.69 -14.07 5.07
C PHE A 177 -4.04 -13.55 6.35
N THR A 178 -4.28 -12.30 6.72
CA THR A 178 -3.60 -11.67 7.87
C THR A 178 -4.53 -10.82 8.70
N THR A 179 -4.18 -10.61 9.97
CA THR A 179 -4.76 -9.52 10.76
C THR A 179 -4.10 -8.20 10.40
N LEU A 180 -4.71 -7.09 10.81
CA LEU A 180 -4.10 -5.76 10.67
C LEU A 180 -2.74 -5.68 11.39
N GLU A 181 -2.61 -6.27 12.58
CA GLU A 181 -1.37 -6.26 13.36
C GLU A 181 -0.26 -7.06 12.68
N SER A 182 -0.60 -8.21 12.10
CA SER A 182 0.35 -9.01 11.31
C SER A 182 0.83 -8.23 10.08
N SER A 183 -0.10 -7.62 9.35
CA SER A 183 0.20 -6.74 8.21
C SER A 183 1.12 -5.58 8.59
N ARG A 184 0.82 -4.89 9.71
CA ARG A 184 1.66 -3.80 10.24
C ARG A 184 3.07 -4.26 10.55
N ARG A 185 3.22 -5.41 11.21
CA ARG A 185 4.55 -5.94 11.57
C ARG A 185 5.36 -6.27 10.33
N ALA A 186 4.72 -6.89 9.34
CA ALA A 186 5.35 -7.26 8.09
C ALA A 186 5.84 -6.03 7.29
N LEU A 187 5.02 -4.98 7.24
CA LEU A 187 5.37 -3.73 6.56
C LEU A 187 6.43 -2.91 7.29
N ASN A 188 6.41 -2.88 8.63
CA ASN A 188 7.25 -1.98 9.44
C ASN A 188 8.57 -2.60 9.90
N ALA A 189 8.94 -3.76 9.37
CA ALA A 189 10.12 -4.47 9.81
C ALA A 189 11.42 -3.74 9.47
N THR A 190 11.82 -2.88 10.39
CA THR A 190 13.16 -2.30 10.46
C THR A 190 13.75 -2.68 11.79
N GLU A 191 14.96 -3.24 11.78
CA GLU A 191 15.71 -3.43 13.02
C GLU A 191 16.29 -2.09 13.47
N PRO A 192 16.02 -1.64 14.71
CA PRO A 192 16.64 -0.43 15.23
C PRO A 192 18.14 -0.68 15.41
N LEU A 193 18.99 0.27 15.00
CA LEU A 193 20.40 0.25 15.37
C LEU A 193 20.55 0.31 16.89
N SER A 194 21.54 -0.38 17.44
CA SER A 194 21.93 -0.18 18.83
C SER A 194 22.36 1.28 19.05
N LYS A 195 22.17 1.80 20.26
CA LYS A 195 22.63 3.16 20.61
C LYS A 195 24.14 3.31 20.34
N ALA A 196 24.92 2.27 20.60
CA ALA A 196 26.36 2.27 20.39
C ALA A 196 26.72 2.39 18.91
N ASP A 197 26.10 1.58 18.05
CA ASP A 197 26.35 1.60 16.61
C ASP A 197 25.90 2.92 15.99
N PHE A 198 24.71 3.41 16.38
CA PHE A 198 24.22 4.70 15.95
C PHE A 198 25.18 5.84 16.34
N THR A 199 25.64 5.86 17.60
CA THR A 199 26.55 6.90 18.10
C THR A 199 27.90 6.86 17.39
N ARG A 200 28.44 5.66 17.12
CA ARG A 200 29.68 5.48 16.36
C ARG A 200 29.53 6.03 14.94
N ASN A 201 28.44 5.69 14.25
CA ASN A 201 28.17 6.18 12.90
C ASN A 201 27.97 7.71 12.88
N LEU A 202 27.30 8.26 13.90
CA LEU A 202 27.10 9.70 14.04
C LEU A 202 28.43 10.45 14.17
N LYS A 203 29.34 9.97 15.03
CA LYS A 203 30.69 10.55 15.17
C LYS A 203 31.45 10.52 13.84
N GLN A 204 31.43 9.39 13.15
CA GLN A 204 32.07 9.26 11.83
C GLN A 204 31.50 10.28 10.82
N VAL A 205 30.19 10.52 10.81
CA VAL A 205 29.58 11.52 9.91
C VAL A 205 30.00 12.94 10.27
N ILE A 206 30.17 13.25 11.56
CA ILE A 206 30.60 14.57 12.03
C ILE A 206 32.06 14.85 11.66
N ASP A 207 32.93 13.84 11.79
CA ASP A 207 34.38 13.96 11.57
C ASP A 207 34.79 13.84 10.10
N ASP A 208 33.92 13.27 9.25
CA ASP A 208 34.17 13.09 7.82
C ASP A 208 33.96 14.40 7.04
N SER A 209 35.06 15.06 6.70
CA SER A 209 35.07 16.30 5.93
C SER A 209 34.47 16.18 4.52
N SER A 210 34.39 14.97 3.95
CA SER A 210 33.70 14.71 2.68
C SER A 210 32.17 14.78 2.78
N ARG A 211 31.64 14.79 4.01
CA ARG A 211 30.21 14.89 4.33
C ARG A 211 29.83 16.19 5.02
N ALA A 212 30.65 17.24 4.86
CA ALA A 212 30.41 18.54 5.48
C ALA A 212 29.02 19.12 5.18
N ASN A 213 28.42 18.79 4.02
CA ASN A 213 27.06 19.17 3.66
C ASN A 213 25.94 18.56 4.53
N LYS A 214 26.24 17.55 5.35
CA LYS A 214 25.30 16.92 6.30
C LYS A 214 25.43 17.46 7.72
N VAL A 215 26.44 18.27 8.01
CA VAL A 215 26.77 18.73 9.36
C VAL A 215 26.60 20.24 9.41
N PHE A 216 25.52 20.70 10.04
CA PHE A 216 25.27 22.11 10.28
C PHE A 216 25.65 22.45 11.71
N LYS A 217 26.63 23.35 11.88
CA LYS A 217 26.93 23.93 13.18
C LYS A 217 26.05 25.15 13.34
N ALA A 218 25.16 25.13 14.33
CA ALA A 218 24.51 26.36 14.74
C ALA A 218 25.61 27.36 15.16
N SER A 219 25.61 28.54 14.57
CA SER A 219 26.49 29.63 15.01
C SER A 219 26.17 29.99 16.46
N GLU A 220 27.21 30.25 17.26
CA GLU A 220 27.06 30.87 18.58
C GLU A 220 26.42 32.26 18.49
#